data_AF-A0A842SAD1-F1
#
_entry.id   AF-A0A842SAD1-F1
#
_cell.length_a   1.000
_cell.length_b   1.000
_cell.length_c   1.000
_cell.angle_alpha   90.00
_cell.angle_beta   90.00
_cell.angle_gamma   90.00
#
_symmetry.space_group_name_H-M   'P 1'
#
loop_
_entity.id
_entity.type
_entity.pdbx_description
1 polymer ?
#
loop_
_entity_poly.entity_id
_entity_poly.type
_entity_poly.pdbx_seq_one_letter_code
_entity_poly.pdbx_strand_id
1 'polypeptide(L)'
;MKKITHYLITFLFLLGIDLVWISLVMNKMYQEVFSGILRTNPIVWSAVFAWILIPLGIVMFTVPISRNANQSISYGALYGLILYGVYDFTNYAVLSPYTLKMTLLDIAWGTCICSITSVFSWKIKKIFF
;
A
#
# COMPACT_ATOMS: atom_id res chain seq x y z
N MET A 1 -1.15 23.33 -8.37
CA MET A 1 -1.01 23.28 -6.89
C MET A 1 -2.04 22.37 -6.23
N LYS A 2 -3.37 22.56 -6.43
CA LYS A 2 -4.40 21.76 -5.75
C LYS A 2 -4.29 20.23 -5.93
N LYS A 3 -3.97 19.73 -7.13
CA LYS A 3 -3.76 18.28 -7.39
C LYS A 3 -2.57 17.70 -6.62
N ILE A 4 -1.48 18.47 -6.49
CA ILE A 4 -0.30 18.06 -5.71
C ILE A 4 -0.68 17.99 -4.23
N THR A 5 -1.42 18.97 -3.72
CA THR A 5 -1.92 18.96 -2.34
C THR A 5 -2.83 17.77 -2.07
N HIS A 6 -3.75 17.43 -2.97
CA HIS A 6 -4.58 16.22 -2.88
C HIS A 6 -3.70 14.98 -2.72
N TYR A 7 -2.73 14.81 -3.63
CA TYR A 7 -1.83 13.67 -3.60
C TYR A 7 -1.06 13.61 -2.27
N LEU A 8 -0.47 14.71 -1.81
CA LEU A 8 0.28 14.75 -0.56
C LEU A 8 -0.57 14.38 0.65
N ILE A 9 -1.82 14.84 0.72
CA ILE A 9 -2.75 14.47 1.79
C ILE A 9 -3.11 12.97 1.72
N THR A 10 -3.31 12.44 0.51
CA THR A 10 -3.56 11.00 0.31
C THR A 10 -2.35 10.16 0.71
N PHE A 11 -1.15 10.60 0.35
CA PHE A 11 0.11 9.96 0.71
C PHE A 11 0.31 9.94 2.23
N LEU A 12 0.17 11.08 2.91
CA LEU A 12 0.31 11.16 4.36
C LEU A 12 -0.72 10.31 5.09
N PHE A 13 -1.96 10.25 4.59
CA PHE A 13 -3.00 9.40 5.15
C PHE A 13 -2.64 7.91 5.05
N LEU A 14 -2.23 7.44 3.86
CA LEU A 14 -1.80 6.05 3.68
C LEU A 14 -0.57 5.74 4.54
N LEU A 15 0.44 6.60 4.52
CA LEU A 15 1.68 6.43 5.26
C LEU A 15 1.43 6.31 6.76
N GLY A 16 0.57 7.17 7.32
CA GLY A 16 0.24 7.12 8.75
C GLY A 16 -0.39 5.79 9.16
N ILE A 17 -1.31 5.24 8.36
CA ILE A 17 -1.95 3.95 8.62
C ILE A 17 -0.95 2.80 8.47
N ASP A 18 -0.14 2.83 7.42
CA ASP A 18 0.81 1.75 7.10
C ASP A 18 1.96 1.66 8.11
N LEU A 19 2.44 2.79 8.62
CA LEU A 19 3.46 2.82 9.68
C LEU A 19 2.99 2.12 10.96
N VAL A 20 1.70 2.23 11.29
CA VAL A 20 1.12 1.53 12.45
C VAL A 20 1.13 0.02 12.21
N TRP A 21 0.71 -0.43 11.03
CA TRP A 21 0.74 -1.85 10.66
C TRP A 21 2.15 -2.43 10.68
N ILE A 22 3.11 -1.72 10.09
CA ILE A 22 4.50 -2.17 10.06
C ILE A 22 5.05 -2.27 11.48
N SER A 23 4.84 -1.25 12.30
CA SER A 23 5.39 -1.18 13.65
C SER A 23 4.82 -2.27 14.58
N LEU A 24 3.53 -2.57 14.46
CA LEU A 24 2.83 -3.47 15.38
C LEU A 24 2.79 -4.93 14.92
N VAL A 25 2.66 -5.16 13.60
CA VAL A 25 2.40 -6.48 13.03
C VAL A 25 3.60 -6.97 12.23
N MET A 26 4.00 -6.24 11.19
CA MET A 26 4.98 -6.77 10.24
C MET A 26 6.41 -6.83 10.79
N ASN A 27 6.81 -5.91 11.66
CA ASN A 27 8.18 -5.84 12.16
C ASN A 27 8.62 -7.17 12.81
N LYS A 28 7.77 -7.75 13.67
CA LYS A 28 8.05 -9.04 14.31
C LYS A 28 8.19 -10.17 13.30
N MET A 29 7.23 -10.27 12.38
CA MET A 29 7.25 -11.32 11.35
C MET A 29 8.44 -11.18 10.40
N TYR A 30 8.82 -9.95 10.01
CA TYR A 30 10.00 -9.69 9.19
C TYR A 30 11.29 -10.12 9.90
N GLN A 31 11.43 -9.80 11.18
CA GLN A 31 12.62 -10.21 11.93
C GLN A 31 12.72 -11.73 12.08
N GLU A 32 11.61 -12.42 12.30
CA GLU A 32 11.57 -13.89 12.38
C GLU A 32 11.92 -14.53 11.03
N VAL A 33 11.24 -14.10 9.97
CA VAL A 33 11.33 -14.69 8.63
C VAL A 33 12.66 -14.38 7.94
N PHE A 34 13.15 -13.15 8.06
CA PHE A 34 14.36 -12.68 7.37
C PHE A 34 15.57 -12.54 8.30
N SER A 35 15.54 -13.20 9.46
CA SER A 35 16.67 -13.23 10.37
C SER A 35 17.95 -13.64 9.63
N GLY A 36 19.00 -12.82 9.74
CA GLY A 36 20.30 -13.08 9.10
C GLY A 36 20.45 -12.66 7.64
N ILE A 37 19.38 -12.28 6.93
CA ILE A 37 19.47 -11.80 5.52
C ILE A 37 19.01 -10.35 5.32
N LEU A 38 18.43 -9.71 6.35
CA LEU A 38 18.11 -8.29 6.31
C LEU A 38 19.37 -7.45 6.11
N ARG A 39 19.25 -6.38 5.32
CA ARG A 39 20.33 -5.40 5.16
C ARG A 39 20.60 -4.73 6.51
N THR A 40 21.87 -4.70 6.91
CA THR A 40 22.34 -3.93 8.08
C THR A 40 22.09 -2.43 7.91
N ASN A 41 22.20 -1.93 6.67
CA ASN A 41 21.87 -0.57 6.28
C ASN A 41 20.72 -0.58 5.26
N PRO A 42 19.47 -0.31 5.67
CA PRO A 42 18.34 -0.24 4.76
C PRO A 42 18.53 0.82 3.66
N ILE A 43 18.13 0.50 2.44
CA ILE A 43 18.15 1.45 1.31
C ILE A 43 16.90 2.33 1.40
N VAL A 44 16.98 3.38 2.22
CA VAL A 44 15.82 4.22 2.60
C VAL A 44 15.11 4.83 1.40
N TRP A 45 15.86 5.32 0.39
CA TRP A 45 15.24 5.95 -0.78
C TRP A 45 14.33 4.97 -1.53
N SER A 46 14.70 3.69 -1.63
CA SER A 46 13.88 2.67 -2.31
C SER A 46 12.57 2.43 -1.58
N ALA A 47 12.58 2.42 -0.24
CA ALA A 47 11.37 2.29 0.57
C ALA A 47 10.45 3.52 0.42
N VAL A 48 11.03 4.72 0.38
CA VAL A 48 10.26 5.96 0.15
C VAL A 48 9.57 5.93 -1.21
N PHE A 49 10.25 5.47 -2.27
CA PHE A 49 9.61 5.35 -3.59
C PHE A 49 8.46 4.33 -3.60
N ALA A 50 8.58 3.21 -2.89
CA ALA A 50 7.47 2.27 -2.75
C ALA A 50 6.23 2.96 -2.14
N TRP A 51 6.39 3.70 -1.04
CA TRP A 51 5.28 4.45 -0.42
C TRP A 51 4.74 5.57 -1.30
N ILE A 52 5.54 6.19 -2.17
CA ILE A 52 5.09 7.22 -3.11
C ILE A 52 4.20 6.61 -4.20
N LEU A 53 4.58 5.44 -4.71
CA LEU A 53 3.92 4.80 -5.86
C LEU A 53 2.52 4.27 -5.54
N ILE A 54 2.28 3.76 -4.33
CA ILE A 54 0.98 3.20 -3.93
C ILE A 54 -0.16 4.24 -4.03
N PRO A 55 -0.12 5.39 -3.32
CA PRO A 55 -1.16 6.41 -3.43
C PRO A 55 -1.17 7.09 -4.80
N LEU A 56 -0.07 7.06 -5.54
CA LEU A 56 -0.05 7.58 -6.92
C LEU A 56 -0.96 6.74 -7.81
N GLY A 57 -0.86 5.40 -7.73
CA GLY A 57 -1.76 4.51 -8.46
C GLY A 57 -3.23 4.69 -8.07
N ILE A 58 -3.51 4.91 -6.79
CA ILE A 58 -4.87 5.24 -6.31
C ILE A 58 -5.38 6.54 -6.98
N VAL A 59 -4.63 7.64 -6.84
CA VAL A 59 -5.04 8.95 -7.36
C VAL A 59 -5.17 8.95 -8.90
N MET A 60 -4.32 8.19 -9.60
CA MET A 60 -4.28 8.15 -11.06
C MET A 60 -5.24 7.15 -11.68
N PHE A 61 -5.51 6.01 -11.04
CA PHE A 61 -6.26 4.90 -11.64
C PHE A 61 -7.58 4.58 -10.95
N THR A 62 -7.72 4.78 -9.65
CA THR A 62 -8.98 4.45 -8.94
C THR A 62 -9.88 5.67 -8.82
N VAL A 63 -9.37 6.79 -8.31
CA VAL A 63 -10.15 8.02 -8.04
C VAL A 63 -10.86 8.60 -9.27
N PRO A 64 -10.25 8.63 -10.48
CA PRO A 64 -10.88 9.23 -11.65
C PRO A 64 -12.09 8.44 -12.17
N ILE A 65 -12.07 7.11 -12.05
CA ILE A 65 -13.12 6.22 -12.55
C ILE A 65 -14.24 5.98 -11.54
N SER A 66 -14.00 6.21 -10.25
CA SER A 66 -15.00 6.01 -9.20
C SER A 66 -16.08 7.11 -9.20
N ARG A 67 -17.33 6.69 -9.39
CA ARG A 67 -18.53 7.55 -9.36
C ARG A 67 -19.19 7.64 -7.98
N ASN A 68 -18.98 6.65 -7.13
CA ASN A 68 -19.51 6.60 -5.77
C ASN A 68 -18.51 5.91 -4.81
N ALA A 69 -18.84 5.91 -3.52
CA ALA A 69 -17.98 5.32 -2.49
C ALA A 69 -17.76 3.81 -2.73
N ASN A 70 -18.80 3.06 -3.07
CA ASN A 70 -18.70 1.61 -3.32
C ASN A 70 -17.72 1.30 -4.46
N GLN A 71 -17.78 2.04 -5.57
CA GLN A 71 -16.80 1.89 -6.65
C GLN A 71 -15.38 2.25 -6.19
N SER A 72 -15.22 3.26 -5.33
CA SER A 72 -13.91 3.64 -4.78
C SER A 72 -13.33 2.53 -3.90
N ILE A 73 -14.16 1.89 -3.08
CA ILE A 73 -13.82 0.70 -2.28
C ILE A 73 -13.38 -0.44 -3.22
N SER A 74 -14.22 -0.81 -4.17
CA SER A 74 -13.97 -1.97 -5.04
C SER A 74 -12.73 -1.78 -5.92
N TYR A 75 -12.55 -0.62 -6.54
CA TYR A 75 -11.37 -0.36 -7.37
C TYR A 75 -10.10 -0.19 -6.53
N GLY A 76 -10.18 0.40 -5.33
CA GLY A 76 -9.06 0.46 -4.40
C GLY A 76 -8.64 -0.92 -3.90
N ALA A 77 -9.61 -1.77 -3.56
CA ALA A 77 -9.36 -3.16 -3.17
C ALA A 77 -8.72 -3.97 -4.31
N LEU A 78 -9.27 -3.88 -5.53
CA LEU A 78 -8.71 -4.56 -6.69
C LEU A 78 -7.29 -4.08 -7.01
N TYR A 79 -7.04 -2.77 -6.95
CA TYR A 79 -5.70 -2.21 -7.13
C TYR A 79 -4.72 -2.75 -6.09
N GLY A 80 -5.09 -2.75 -4.80
CA GLY A 80 -4.26 -3.30 -3.72
C GLY A 80 -3.99 -4.79 -3.89
N LEU A 81 -5.02 -5.58 -4.20
CA LEU A 81 -4.91 -7.01 -4.47
C LEU A 81 -3.92 -7.31 -5.60
N ILE A 82 -3.98 -6.55 -6.70
CA ILE A 82 -3.07 -6.73 -7.83
C ILE A 82 -1.65 -6.34 -7.44
N LEU A 83 -1.47 -5.16 -6.83
CA LEU A 83 -0.15 -4.64 -6.50
C LEU A 83 0.59 -5.55 -5.49
N TYR A 84 -0.05 -5.85 -4.37
CA TYR A 84 0.53 -6.70 -3.33
C TYR A 84 0.55 -8.16 -3.79
N GLY A 85 -0.45 -8.63 -4.52
CA GLY A 85 -0.45 -9.98 -5.09
C GLY A 85 0.75 -10.23 -5.99
N VAL A 86 1.04 -9.31 -6.92
CA VAL A 86 2.22 -9.43 -7.78
C VAL A 86 3.51 -9.40 -6.95
N TYR A 87 3.63 -8.49 -5.99
CA TYR A 87 4.83 -8.39 -5.14
C TYR A 87 5.03 -9.67 -4.29
N ASP A 88 4.03 -10.06 -3.50
CA ASP A 88 4.14 -11.12 -2.52
C ASP A 88 4.17 -12.53 -3.14
N PHE A 89 3.42 -12.78 -4.21
CA PHE A 89 3.53 -14.08 -4.91
C PHE A 89 4.84 -14.22 -5.67
N THR A 90 5.38 -13.12 -6.22
CA THR A 90 6.71 -13.16 -6.84
C THR A 90 7.77 -13.48 -5.79
N ASN A 91 7.74 -12.80 -4.64
CA ASN A 91 8.67 -13.08 -3.55
C ASN A 91 8.50 -14.50 -2.99
N TYR A 92 7.27 -15.00 -2.83
CA TYR A 92 7.01 -16.39 -2.44
C TYR A 92 7.59 -17.41 -3.41
N ALA A 93 7.56 -17.11 -4.71
CA ALA A 93 8.11 -18.00 -5.73
C ALA A 93 9.65 -18.03 -5.73
N VAL A 94 10.33 -16.94 -5.35
CA VAL A 94 11.78 -16.80 -5.53
C VAL A 94 12.60 -16.75 -4.24
N LEU A 95 12.01 -16.37 -3.10
CA LEU A 95 12.70 -16.22 -1.81
C LEU A 95 12.33 -17.36 -0.88
N SER A 96 13.30 -18.24 -0.58
CA SER A 96 13.13 -19.39 0.33
C SER A 96 12.49 -19.06 1.70
N PRO A 97 12.79 -17.93 2.37
CA PRO A 97 12.17 -17.65 3.67
C PRO A 97 10.74 -17.11 3.56
N TYR A 98 10.30 -16.60 2.41
CA TYR A 98 8.96 -16.02 2.29
C TYR A 98 7.91 -17.11 2.52
N THR A 99 7.02 -16.91 3.48
CA THR A 99 5.98 -17.91 3.81
C THR A 99 4.65 -17.56 3.16
N LEU A 100 3.84 -18.57 2.82
CA LEU A 100 2.49 -18.35 2.31
C LEU A 100 1.62 -17.55 3.30
N LYS A 101 1.82 -17.74 4.60
CA LYS A 101 1.12 -16.99 5.65
C LYS A 101 1.43 -15.49 5.53
N MET A 102 2.71 -15.13 5.38
CA MET A 102 3.13 -13.75 5.18
C MET A 102 2.55 -13.16 3.90
N THR A 103 2.65 -13.88 2.79
CA THR A 103 2.09 -13.48 1.48
C THR A 103 0.60 -13.14 1.59
N LEU A 104 -0.22 -14.04 2.15
CA LEU A 104 -1.66 -13.82 2.23
C LEU A 104 -2.02 -12.69 3.20
N LEU A 105 -1.26 -12.53 4.28
CA LEU A 105 -1.48 -11.45 5.25
C LEU A 105 -1.19 -10.08 4.64
N ASP A 106 -0.07 -9.95 3.92
CA ASP A 106 0.32 -8.67 3.32
C ASP A 106 -0.59 -8.30 2.13
N ILE A 107 -1.03 -9.29 1.34
CA ILE A 107 -2.07 -9.08 0.32
C ILE A 107 -3.38 -8.60 0.93
N ALA A 108 -3.83 -9.22 2.02
CA ALA A 108 -5.06 -8.82 2.71
C ALA A 108 -4.94 -7.39 3.26
N TRP A 109 -3.80 -7.05 3.84
CA TRP A 109 -3.51 -5.69 4.30
C TRP A 109 -3.50 -4.69 3.15
N GLY A 110 -2.71 -4.96 2.09
CA GLY A 110 -2.61 -4.14 0.89
C GLY A 110 -3.96 -3.86 0.22
N THR A 111 -4.81 -4.89 0.14
CA THR A 111 -6.19 -4.78 -0.35
C THR A 111 -7.02 -3.83 0.53
N CYS A 112 -6.96 -4.00 1.85
CA CYS A 112 -7.70 -3.18 2.80
C CYS A 112 -7.23 -1.72 2.82
N ILE A 113 -5.92 -1.48 2.95
CA ILE A 113 -5.36 -0.12 3.04
C ILE A 113 -5.58 0.67 1.75
N CYS A 114 -5.44 0.03 0.58
CA CYS A 114 -5.72 0.68 -0.71
C CYS A 114 -7.20 1.00 -0.88
N SER A 115 -8.10 0.12 -0.42
CA SER A 115 -9.54 0.38 -0.41
C SER A 115 -9.91 1.60 0.46
N ILE A 116 -9.43 1.62 1.71
CA ILE A 116 -9.67 2.71 2.66
C ILE A 116 -9.10 4.03 2.11
N THR A 117 -7.86 4.01 1.63
CA THR A 117 -7.20 5.18 1.06
C THR A 117 -7.90 5.68 -0.19
N SER A 118 -8.38 4.79 -1.06
CA SER A 118 -9.13 5.14 -2.26
C SER A 118 -10.42 5.89 -1.94
N VAL A 119 -11.19 5.42 -0.95
CA VAL A 119 -12.41 6.13 -0.50
C VAL A 119 -12.08 7.48 0.12
N PHE A 120 -11.06 7.54 0.98
CA PHE A 120 -10.61 8.79 1.58
C PHE A 120 -10.23 9.81 0.49
N SER A 121 -9.36 9.40 -0.44
CA SER A 121 -8.90 10.21 -1.56
C SER A 121 -10.05 10.66 -2.46
N TRP A 122 -11.00 9.76 -2.74
CA TRP A 122 -12.21 10.09 -3.51
C TRP A 122 -13.11 11.12 -2.80
N LYS A 123 -13.28 11.01 -1.48
CA LYS A 123 -14.10 11.96 -0.71
C LYS A 123 -13.51 13.36 -0.72
N ILE A 124 -12.19 13.48 -0.54
CA ILE A 124 -11.51 14.77 -0.50
C ILE A 124 -11.31 15.37 -1.90
N LYS A 125 -11.53 14.61 -2.99
CA LYS A 125 -11.31 15.09 -4.36
C LYS A 125 -12.05 16.39 -4.68
N LYS A 126 -13.28 16.55 -4.17
CA LYS A 126 -14.11 17.75 -4.38
C LYS A 126 -13.53 19.04 -3.78
N ILE A 127 -12.57 18.94 -2.87
CA ILE A 127 -11.92 20.10 -2.24
C ILE A 127 -10.78 20.62 -3.15
N PHE A 128 -10.17 19.73 -3.92
CA PHE A 128 -8.95 20.01 -4.69
C PHE A 128 -9.17 20.00 -6.21
N PHE A 129 -10.33 19.51 -6.67
CA PHE A 129 -10.83 19.53 -8.05
C PHE A 129 -12.15 20.28 -8.08
#